data_AF-A0A2N8KCV0-F1
#
_entry.id   AF-A0A2N8KCV0-F1
#
_cell.length_a   1.000
_cell.length_b   1.000
_cell.length_c   1.000
_cell.angle_alpha   90.00
_cell.angle_beta   90.00
_cell.angle_gamma   90.00
#
_symmetry.space_group_name_H-M   'P 1'
#
loop_
_entity.id
_entity.type
_entity.pdbx_description
1 polymer ?
#
loop_
_entity_poly.entity_id
_entity_poly.type
_entity_poly.pdbx_seq_one_letter_code
_entity_poly.pdbx_strand_id
1 'polypeptide(L)'
;MTLSRPLRLILTLLLAFAVAACSSTGGRKKGGYYKDDGPDANPPSNLDQIPDAVPKIEPYASGANRPYVVFGQRYVPDTSGQPYKKRGIASWYGKKFHGNSTSIGETYDMYAMTAAHTTLPLPSYARVTSMVNGKTVVVRVNDRGPFHSDRIMDLSYAAAHKLGIVGPGSGQVVVEAIPPDEIRRLASQGAPAAAPEPESATGSMPVPSPIAAAPAPLTAQPLTAPAPGSAPVRQAPAAGLGNVYLQVGAFSQPANAQSLVSRINTQLGTAGAPPALMEQSNNLYRVKIGPYPDRQSALDAVQLVSERIGILPSIAAQ
;
A
#
# COMPACT_ATOMS: atom_id res chain seq x y z
N MET A 1 -17.80 8.06 -78.52
CA MET A 1 -16.50 8.69 -78.16
C MET A 1 -15.81 7.82 -77.13
N THR A 2 -14.79 7.10 -77.57
CA THR A 2 -14.00 6.15 -76.79
C THR A 2 -12.96 6.90 -75.95
N LEU A 3 -13.14 6.91 -74.62
CA LEU A 3 -12.13 7.40 -73.70
C LEU A 3 -10.82 6.60 -73.88
N SER A 4 -9.71 7.31 -74.08
CA SER A 4 -8.41 6.73 -74.37
C SER A 4 -7.89 5.88 -73.19
N ARG A 5 -7.19 4.78 -73.52
CA ARG A 5 -6.60 3.82 -72.57
C ARG A 5 -5.76 4.42 -71.42
N PRO A 6 -5.01 5.55 -71.55
CA PRO A 6 -4.26 6.08 -70.42
C PRO A 6 -5.16 6.71 -69.34
N LEU A 7 -6.36 7.17 -69.68
CA LEU A 7 -7.26 7.82 -68.73
C LEU A 7 -8.00 6.81 -67.84
N ARG A 8 -8.23 5.59 -68.35
CA ARG A 8 -8.77 4.48 -67.55
C ARG A 8 -7.77 3.93 -66.53
N LEU A 9 -6.46 3.97 -66.83
CA LEU A 9 -5.42 3.55 -65.88
C LEU A 9 -5.26 4.53 -64.71
N ILE A 10 -5.36 5.84 -64.98
CA ILE A 10 -5.23 6.87 -63.93
C ILE A 10 -6.45 6.86 -62.99
N LEU A 11 -7.65 6.59 -63.51
CA LEU A 11 -8.86 6.49 -62.67
C LEU A 11 -8.88 5.22 -61.80
N THR A 12 -8.28 4.10 -62.25
CA THR A 12 -8.13 2.89 -61.42
C THR A 12 -7.05 3.02 -60.36
N LEU A 13 -6.00 3.83 -60.57
CA LEU A 13 -4.96 4.05 -59.57
C LEU A 13 -5.42 4.98 -58.43
N LEU A 14 -6.33 5.92 -58.71
CA LEU A 14 -6.91 6.82 -57.71
C LEU A 14 -8.00 6.14 -56.85
N LEU A 15 -8.61 5.05 -57.32
CA LEU A 15 -9.57 4.26 -56.55
C LEU A 15 -8.89 3.19 -55.66
N ALA A 16 -7.65 2.79 -55.97
CA ALA A 16 -6.87 1.88 -55.12
C ALA A 16 -6.25 2.59 -53.90
N PHE A 17 -6.13 3.92 -53.91
CA PHE A 17 -5.69 4.70 -52.73
C PHE A 17 -6.81 5.04 -51.75
N ALA A 18 -8.08 4.82 -52.12
CA ALA A 18 -9.24 5.12 -51.27
C ALA A 18 -9.70 3.95 -50.38
N VAL A 19 -9.11 2.76 -50.50
CA VAL A 19 -9.51 1.54 -49.74
C VAL A 19 -8.41 1.06 -48.77
N ALA A 20 -7.39 1.88 -48.51
CA ALA A 20 -6.38 1.61 -47.47
C ALA A 20 -6.65 2.34 -46.13
N ALA A 21 -7.87 2.80 -45.91
CA ALA A 21 -8.26 3.58 -44.73
C ALA A 21 -9.35 2.89 -43.90
N CYS A 22 -9.22 1.59 -43.63
CA CYS A 22 -10.00 0.88 -42.61
C CYS A 22 -9.26 -0.38 -42.17
N SER A 23 -8.13 -0.21 -41.46
CA SER A 23 -7.64 -1.27 -40.58
C SER A 23 -7.46 -0.71 -39.19
N SER A 24 -8.54 -0.91 -38.43
CA SER A 24 -8.52 -1.25 -37.01
C SER A 24 -7.62 -0.38 -36.15
N THR A 25 -8.22 0.71 -35.68
CA THR A 25 -7.94 1.35 -34.40
C THR A 25 -7.51 0.32 -33.35
N GLY A 26 -6.20 0.16 -33.18
CA GLY A 26 -5.59 -0.48 -32.04
C GLY A 26 -5.86 0.38 -30.81
N GLY A 27 -7.08 0.28 -30.29
CA GLY A 27 -7.42 0.75 -28.96
C GLY A 27 -6.52 0.01 -27.99
N ARG A 28 -5.39 0.62 -27.63
CA ARG A 28 -4.62 0.23 -26.46
C ARG A 28 -5.63 0.24 -25.32
N LYS A 29 -6.05 -0.95 -24.88
CA LYS A 29 -6.79 -1.11 -23.64
C LYS A 29 -5.91 -0.47 -22.56
N LYS A 30 -6.28 0.73 -22.12
CA LYS A 30 -5.60 1.54 -21.10
C LYS A 30 -5.78 0.84 -19.74
N GLY A 31 -5.08 -0.27 -19.57
CA GLY A 31 -5.28 -1.25 -18.51
C GLY A 31 -4.25 -1.14 -17.40
N GLY A 32 -4.37 -0.11 -16.57
CA GLY A 32 -3.62 0.05 -15.32
C GLY A 32 -3.17 1.49 -15.12
N TYR A 33 -3.85 2.23 -14.25
CA TYR A 33 -3.64 3.67 -14.05
C TYR A 33 -2.19 4.04 -13.64
N TYR A 34 -1.41 3.06 -13.14
CA TYR A 34 -0.02 3.20 -12.66
C TYR A 34 1.01 2.23 -13.29
N LYS A 35 0.63 1.32 -14.20
CA LYS A 35 1.60 0.31 -14.73
C LYS A 35 2.72 0.92 -15.57
N ASP A 36 2.48 2.11 -16.10
CA ASP A 36 3.42 2.91 -16.88
C ASP A 36 3.90 4.15 -16.10
N ASP A 37 3.58 4.26 -14.80
CA ASP A 37 3.94 5.40 -13.95
C ASP A 37 5.13 5.04 -13.05
N GLY A 38 5.97 6.02 -12.77
CA GLY A 38 7.27 5.81 -12.14
C GLY A 38 7.88 7.11 -11.63
N PRO A 39 9.03 7.07 -10.94
CA PRO A 39 9.77 8.31 -10.70
C PRO A 39 10.31 8.91 -12.00
N ASP A 40 10.88 10.10 -11.89
CA ASP A 40 11.77 10.59 -12.94
C ASP A 40 12.93 9.63 -13.19
N ALA A 41 13.54 9.71 -14.38
CA ALA A 41 14.68 8.86 -14.75
C ALA A 41 15.86 9.04 -13.79
N ASN A 42 16.04 10.26 -13.27
CA ASN A 42 17.06 10.62 -12.30
C ASN A 42 16.40 11.36 -11.13
N PRO A 43 15.80 10.64 -10.17
CA PRO A 43 15.26 11.30 -8.98
C PRO A 43 16.40 11.92 -8.16
N PRO A 44 16.13 12.98 -7.38
CA PRO A 44 17.13 13.59 -6.49
C PRO A 44 17.75 12.53 -5.56
N SER A 45 19.06 12.62 -5.30
CA SER A 45 19.73 11.66 -4.40
C SER A 45 19.46 11.88 -2.92
N ASN A 46 18.91 13.05 -2.56
CA ASN A 46 18.68 13.48 -1.18
C ASN A 46 17.24 13.24 -0.68
N LEU A 47 16.50 12.26 -1.24
CA LEU A 47 15.12 11.97 -0.83
C LEU A 47 14.99 11.64 0.66
N ASP A 48 15.99 10.99 1.25
CA ASP A 48 15.99 10.66 2.67
C ASP A 48 16.12 11.90 3.59
N GLN A 49 16.62 13.02 3.06
CA GLN A 49 16.77 14.28 3.78
C GLN A 49 15.49 15.14 3.73
N ILE A 50 14.51 14.78 2.90
CA ILE A 50 13.24 15.50 2.83
C ILE A 50 12.54 15.33 4.18
N PRO A 51 12.25 16.42 4.91
CA PRO A 51 11.57 16.33 6.20
C PRO A 51 10.14 15.82 6.01
N ASP A 52 9.63 15.10 7.01
CA ASP A 52 8.23 14.71 7.04
C ASP A 52 7.30 15.93 7.02
N ALA A 53 6.04 15.71 6.63
CA ALA A 53 5.04 16.78 6.68
C ALA A 53 4.84 17.24 8.13
N VAL A 54 4.97 18.55 8.37
CA VAL A 54 4.72 19.14 9.68
C VAL A 54 3.21 19.32 9.87
N PRO A 55 2.56 18.63 10.84
CA PRO A 55 1.15 18.79 11.10
C PRO A 55 0.80 20.20 11.56
N LYS A 56 -0.24 20.77 10.97
CA LYS A 56 -0.80 22.07 11.35
C LYS A 56 -2.32 22.01 11.32
N ILE A 57 -2.96 22.83 12.15
CA ILE A 57 -4.41 22.97 12.11
C ILE A 57 -4.75 23.87 10.92
N GLU A 58 -5.42 23.29 9.93
CA GLU A 58 -5.86 23.97 8.73
C GLU A 58 -7.39 23.88 8.62
N PRO A 59 -8.06 24.94 8.13
CA PRO A 59 -9.45 24.82 7.70
C PRO A 59 -9.59 23.76 6.61
N TYR A 60 -10.66 22.97 6.68
CA TYR A 60 -10.98 22.02 5.62
C TYR A 60 -11.27 22.74 4.30
N ALA A 61 -10.77 22.17 3.21
CA ALA A 61 -10.99 22.70 1.87
C ALA A 61 -12.47 22.62 1.50
N SER A 62 -12.99 23.72 0.94
CA SER A 62 -14.39 23.82 0.51
C SER A 62 -14.68 22.82 -0.62
N GLY A 63 -15.81 22.12 -0.51
CA GLY A 63 -16.25 21.15 -1.52
C GLY A 63 -15.56 19.79 -1.48
N ALA A 64 -14.25 19.73 -1.19
CA ALA A 64 -13.47 18.50 -1.19
C ALA A 64 -13.90 17.47 -0.13
N ASN A 65 -14.65 17.90 0.88
CA ASN A 65 -15.14 17.07 2.00
C ASN A 65 -16.63 16.70 1.88
N ARG A 66 -17.28 17.02 0.76
CA ARG A 66 -18.65 16.59 0.50
C ARG A 66 -18.67 15.11 0.08
N PRO A 67 -19.75 14.35 0.35
CA PRO A 67 -19.94 13.02 -0.20
C PRO A 67 -19.82 13.04 -1.73
N TYR A 68 -19.17 12.03 -2.30
CA TYR A 68 -18.89 11.97 -3.73
C TYR A 68 -18.96 10.53 -4.26
N VAL A 69 -19.02 10.37 -5.58
CA VAL A 69 -19.15 9.06 -6.25
C VAL A 69 -18.06 8.93 -7.30
N VAL A 70 -17.34 7.81 -7.27
CA VAL A 70 -16.34 7.44 -8.28
C VAL A 70 -16.55 5.98 -8.67
N PHE A 71 -16.63 5.70 -9.97
CA PHE A 71 -16.90 4.35 -10.51
C PHE A 71 -18.13 3.66 -9.90
N GLY A 72 -19.19 4.42 -9.60
CA GLY A 72 -20.42 3.91 -8.98
C GLY A 72 -20.33 3.62 -7.48
N GLN A 73 -19.16 3.81 -6.86
CA GLN A 73 -18.96 3.69 -5.41
C GLN A 73 -19.09 5.05 -4.73
N ARG A 74 -19.92 5.12 -3.68
CA ARG A 74 -20.12 6.33 -2.88
C ARG A 74 -19.11 6.39 -1.74
N TYR A 75 -18.44 7.52 -1.60
CA TYR A 75 -17.50 7.82 -0.52
C TYR A 75 -18.02 8.99 0.31
N VAL A 76 -17.85 8.89 1.63
CA VAL A 76 -18.24 9.92 2.59
C VAL A 76 -17.01 10.29 3.41
N PRO A 77 -16.40 11.46 3.18
CA PRO A 77 -15.33 11.95 4.04
C PRO A 77 -15.79 12.11 5.49
N ASP A 78 -14.96 11.68 6.43
CA ASP A 78 -15.27 11.69 7.85
C ASP A 78 -14.67 12.92 8.53
N THR A 79 -15.47 14.00 8.64
CA THR A 79 -15.10 15.25 9.32
C THR A 79 -15.53 15.28 10.79
N SER A 80 -15.91 14.15 11.38
CA SER A 80 -16.41 14.10 12.77
C SER A 80 -15.31 14.34 13.83
N GLY A 81 -14.05 14.23 13.45
CA GLY A 81 -12.90 14.33 14.36
C GLY A 81 -12.64 13.05 15.16
N GLN A 82 -13.34 11.96 14.85
CA GLN A 82 -13.10 10.66 15.50
C GLN A 82 -11.70 10.12 15.17
N PRO A 83 -11.07 9.38 16.11
CA PRO A 83 -9.80 8.72 15.84
C PRO A 83 -9.91 7.79 14.63
N TYR A 84 -8.99 7.92 13.68
CA TYR A 84 -8.86 7.02 12.55
C TYR A 84 -7.57 6.22 12.65
N LYS A 85 -7.70 4.89 12.65
CA LYS A 85 -6.59 3.94 12.56
C LYS A 85 -7.01 2.74 11.72
N LYS A 86 -6.32 2.50 10.60
CA LYS A 86 -6.67 1.41 9.69
C LYS A 86 -5.44 0.72 9.12
N ARG A 87 -5.52 -0.61 9.01
CA ARG A 87 -4.56 -1.45 8.27
C ARG A 87 -5.04 -1.63 6.83
N GLY A 88 -4.12 -1.61 5.88
CA GLY A 88 -4.43 -1.88 4.47
C GLY A 88 -3.21 -1.73 3.57
N ILE A 89 -3.45 -1.76 2.25
CA ILE A 89 -2.40 -1.58 1.25
C ILE A 89 -2.24 -0.09 0.92
N ALA A 90 -1.00 0.40 0.96
CA ALA A 90 -0.64 1.66 0.35
C ALA A 90 0.12 1.43 -0.96
N SER A 91 -0.10 2.30 -1.95
CA SER A 91 0.77 2.42 -3.12
C SER A 91 1.29 3.84 -3.23
N TRP A 92 1.82 4.20 -4.39
CA TRP A 92 2.29 5.56 -4.66
C TRP A 92 2.05 5.95 -6.11
N TYR A 93 2.03 7.25 -6.36
CA TYR A 93 1.77 7.83 -7.67
C TYR A 93 2.94 8.70 -8.10
N GLY A 94 3.34 8.58 -9.37
CA GLY A 94 4.61 9.07 -9.88
C GLY A 94 4.46 10.25 -10.83
N LYS A 95 5.40 10.32 -11.77
CA LYS A 95 5.59 11.40 -12.74
C LYS A 95 4.34 11.76 -13.54
N LYS A 96 3.48 10.79 -13.86
CA LYS A 96 2.27 11.03 -14.67
C LYS A 96 1.30 12.02 -14.01
N PHE A 97 1.31 12.09 -12.68
CA PHE A 97 0.48 13.01 -11.92
C PHE A 97 1.19 14.30 -11.60
N HIS A 98 2.52 14.30 -11.61
CA HIS A 98 3.33 15.44 -11.18
C HIS A 98 2.95 16.70 -11.98
N GLY A 99 2.70 17.80 -11.28
CA GLY A 99 2.23 19.05 -11.88
C GLY A 99 0.71 19.17 -12.07
N ASN A 100 -0.07 18.10 -11.89
CA ASN A 100 -1.54 18.17 -11.96
C ASN A 100 -2.15 18.69 -10.66
N SER A 101 -3.37 19.22 -10.72
CA SER A 101 -4.12 19.64 -9.53
C SER A 101 -4.63 18.44 -8.72
N THR A 102 -4.43 18.50 -7.41
CA THR A 102 -5.07 17.63 -6.41
C THR A 102 -6.53 18.00 -6.20
N SER A 103 -7.25 17.19 -5.42
CA SER A 103 -8.66 17.42 -5.07
C SER A 103 -8.95 18.71 -4.30
N ILE A 104 -7.92 19.35 -3.72
CA ILE A 104 -8.03 20.68 -3.08
C ILE A 104 -7.43 21.80 -3.94
N GLY A 105 -7.05 21.51 -5.18
CA GLY A 105 -6.55 22.50 -6.15
C GLY A 105 -5.05 22.79 -6.08
N GLU A 106 -4.33 22.23 -5.11
CA GLU A 106 -2.87 22.34 -5.03
C GLU A 106 -2.20 21.54 -6.15
N THR A 107 -1.07 22.03 -6.67
CA THR A 107 -0.23 21.28 -7.62
C THR A 107 0.42 20.08 -6.93
N TYR A 108 0.25 18.89 -7.48
CA TYR A 108 0.90 17.69 -6.96
C TYR A 108 2.41 17.71 -7.25
N ASP A 109 3.19 17.69 -6.17
CA ASP A 109 4.63 17.46 -6.19
C ASP A 109 4.94 16.05 -5.66
N MET A 110 5.58 15.22 -6.50
CA MET A 110 5.94 13.85 -6.13
C MET A 110 7.09 13.79 -5.12
N TYR A 111 7.82 14.89 -4.93
CA TYR A 111 8.87 15.02 -3.94
C TYR A 111 8.39 15.68 -2.63
N ALA A 112 7.12 16.11 -2.55
CA ALA A 112 6.52 16.57 -1.31
C ALA A 112 6.03 15.40 -0.44
N MET A 113 5.90 15.60 0.88
CA MET A 113 5.37 14.58 1.79
C MET A 113 3.83 14.59 1.84
N THR A 114 3.21 14.16 0.75
CA THR A 114 1.76 14.18 0.54
C THR A 114 1.17 12.80 0.27
N ALA A 115 -0.16 12.68 0.39
CA ALA A 115 -0.89 11.45 0.10
C ALA A 115 -2.33 11.71 -0.37
N ALA A 116 -2.91 10.73 -1.03
CA ALA A 116 -4.31 10.63 -1.37
C ALA A 116 -5.03 9.64 -0.45
N HIS A 117 -6.23 10.01 0.02
CA HIS A 117 -7.10 9.13 0.80
C HIS A 117 -8.58 9.32 0.43
N THR A 118 -9.37 8.25 0.47
CA THR A 118 -10.79 8.27 0.08
C THR A 118 -11.68 9.00 1.09
N THR A 119 -11.50 8.76 2.39
CA THR A 119 -12.40 9.30 3.43
C THR A 119 -11.78 10.20 4.50
N LEU A 120 -10.45 10.32 4.63
CA LEU A 120 -9.87 11.29 5.57
C LEU A 120 -10.21 12.72 5.13
N PRO A 121 -10.46 13.67 6.04
CA PRO A 121 -10.69 15.07 5.68
C PRO A 121 -9.54 15.66 4.84
N LEU A 122 -9.84 16.63 3.99
CA LEU A 122 -8.83 17.37 3.23
C LEU A 122 -8.85 18.87 3.58
N PRO A 123 -7.69 19.49 3.83
CA PRO A 123 -6.44 18.82 4.18
C PRO A 123 -6.54 18.11 5.55
N SER A 124 -5.74 17.07 5.74
CA SER A 124 -5.47 16.48 7.05
C SER A 124 -4.06 15.90 7.10
N TYR A 125 -3.67 15.31 8.22
CA TYR A 125 -2.36 14.71 8.41
C TYR A 125 -2.50 13.26 8.86
N ALA A 126 -1.61 12.41 8.37
CA ALA A 126 -1.58 11.00 8.73
C ALA A 126 -0.15 10.53 9.00
N ARG A 127 -0.02 9.71 10.04
CA ARG A 127 1.15 8.89 10.30
C ARG A 127 0.96 7.55 9.61
N VAL A 128 1.92 7.17 8.77
CA VAL A 128 1.88 5.94 7.98
C VAL A 128 3.05 5.08 8.38
N THR A 129 2.77 3.88 8.89
CA THR A 129 3.79 2.93 9.35
C THR A 129 3.77 1.70 8.45
N SER A 130 4.93 1.36 7.88
CA SER A 130 5.13 0.15 7.10
C SER A 130 5.14 -1.05 8.02
N MET A 131 4.31 -2.05 7.70
CA MET A 131 4.26 -3.30 8.46
C MET A 131 5.42 -4.24 8.12
N VAL A 132 6.20 -3.94 7.07
CA VAL A 132 7.31 -4.77 6.60
C VAL A 132 8.61 -4.43 7.32
N ASN A 133 8.91 -3.14 7.46
CA ASN A 133 10.20 -2.66 7.98
C ASN A 133 10.06 -1.75 9.21
N GLY A 134 8.83 -1.50 9.68
CA GLY A 134 8.56 -0.64 10.83
C GLY A 134 8.84 0.85 10.61
N LYS A 135 9.26 1.26 9.40
CA LYS A 135 9.48 2.69 9.10
C LYS A 135 8.16 3.44 9.15
N THR A 136 8.25 4.69 9.58
CA THR A 136 7.10 5.58 9.71
C THR A 136 7.39 6.89 9.00
N VAL A 137 6.36 7.44 8.35
CA VAL A 137 6.38 8.80 7.78
C VAL A 137 5.13 9.55 8.19
N VAL A 138 5.22 10.88 8.29
CA VAL A 138 4.07 11.78 8.38
C VAL A 138 3.84 12.47 7.04
N VAL A 139 2.60 12.40 6.56
CA VAL A 139 2.17 12.97 5.28
C VAL A 139 0.98 13.90 5.46
N ARG A 140 0.90 14.92 4.60
CA ARG A 140 -0.30 15.74 4.44
C ARG A 140 -1.22 15.09 3.41
N VAL A 141 -2.45 14.79 3.81
CA VAL A 141 -3.48 14.26 2.91
C VAL A 141 -4.16 15.45 2.24
N ASN A 142 -3.91 15.63 0.94
CA ASN A 142 -4.46 16.73 0.15
C ASN A 142 -5.22 16.26 -1.10
N ASP A 143 -5.29 14.96 -1.34
CA ASP A 143 -5.95 14.42 -2.54
C ASP A 143 -6.91 13.25 -2.23
N ARG A 144 -7.78 12.94 -3.21
CA ARG A 144 -8.74 11.83 -3.16
C ARG A 144 -8.25 10.63 -3.97
N GLY A 145 -8.64 9.45 -3.50
CA GLY A 145 -8.19 8.17 -4.02
C GLY A 145 -7.44 7.39 -2.94
N PRO A 146 -6.86 6.22 -3.24
CA PRO A 146 -7.03 5.45 -4.47
C PRO A 146 -8.48 4.98 -4.66
N PHE A 147 -8.86 4.77 -5.93
CA PHE A 147 -10.17 4.18 -6.28
C PHE A 147 -10.06 2.72 -6.74
N HIS A 148 -8.96 2.05 -6.38
CA HIS A 148 -8.76 0.62 -6.56
C HIS A 148 -9.04 -0.10 -5.24
N SER A 149 -9.85 -1.17 -5.30
CA SER A 149 -10.61 -1.71 -4.16
C SER A 149 -9.79 -2.26 -3.00
N ASP A 150 -8.52 -2.57 -3.21
CA ASP A 150 -7.62 -3.17 -2.24
C ASP A 150 -6.73 -2.14 -1.51
N ARG A 151 -6.69 -0.89 -1.98
CA ARG A 151 -5.79 0.15 -1.44
C ARG A 151 -6.53 1.16 -0.58
N ILE A 152 -5.87 1.57 0.50
CA ILE A 152 -6.40 2.57 1.44
C ILE A 152 -5.74 3.94 1.28
N MET A 153 -4.56 4.01 0.67
CA MET A 153 -3.79 5.25 0.53
C MET A 153 -2.84 5.16 -0.66
N ASP A 154 -2.67 6.27 -1.37
CA ASP A 154 -1.62 6.43 -2.36
C ASP A 154 -0.69 7.55 -1.87
N LEU A 155 0.60 7.26 -1.73
CA LEU A 155 1.63 8.17 -1.24
C LEU A 155 2.31 8.91 -2.39
N SER A 156 2.91 10.06 -2.10
CA SER A 156 3.91 10.63 -3.00
C SER A 156 5.13 9.73 -3.14
N TYR A 157 5.92 9.95 -4.19
CA TYR A 157 7.16 9.19 -4.41
C TYR A 157 8.16 9.37 -3.24
N ALA A 158 8.37 10.60 -2.75
CA ALA A 158 9.24 10.84 -1.60
C ALA A 158 8.76 10.12 -0.34
N ALA A 159 7.46 10.17 -0.03
CA ALA A 159 6.90 9.48 1.13
C ALA A 159 7.05 7.95 1.00
N ALA A 160 6.79 7.41 -0.19
CA ALA A 160 6.95 5.99 -0.48
C ALA A 160 8.41 5.52 -0.42
N HIS A 161 9.36 6.36 -0.86
CA HIS A 161 10.80 6.10 -0.78
C HIS A 161 11.22 5.96 0.67
N LYS A 162 10.92 6.97 1.49
CA LYS A 162 11.23 6.98 2.93
C LYS A 162 10.60 5.79 3.66
N LEU A 163 9.35 5.45 3.30
CA LEU A 163 8.63 4.32 3.87
C LEU A 163 9.18 2.95 3.40
N GLY A 164 9.89 2.91 2.27
CA GLY A 164 10.51 1.71 1.70
C GLY A 164 9.56 0.84 0.88
N ILE A 165 8.55 1.44 0.22
CA ILE A 165 7.58 0.69 -0.62
C ILE A 165 7.72 0.98 -2.13
N VAL A 166 8.71 1.77 -2.54
CA VAL A 166 8.96 2.08 -3.98
C VAL A 166 9.28 0.82 -4.77
N GLY A 167 10.26 0.01 -4.33
CA GLY A 167 10.68 -1.19 -5.05
C GLY A 167 9.55 -2.19 -5.30
N PRO A 168 8.77 -2.57 -4.27
CA PRO A 168 7.59 -3.41 -4.43
C PRO A 168 6.40 -2.73 -5.13
N GLY A 169 6.40 -1.41 -5.28
CA GLY A 169 5.28 -0.61 -5.81
C GLY A 169 4.12 -0.39 -4.83
N SER A 170 3.97 -1.25 -3.83
CA SER A 170 2.94 -1.17 -2.79
C SER A 170 3.36 -1.94 -1.54
N GLY A 171 2.70 -1.70 -0.41
CA GLY A 171 3.01 -2.40 0.85
C GLY A 171 1.89 -2.34 1.88
N GLN A 172 1.91 -3.28 2.83
CA GLN A 172 1.00 -3.23 3.98
C GLN A 172 1.42 -2.12 4.94
N VAL A 173 0.46 -1.28 5.31
CA VAL A 173 0.66 -0.15 6.22
C VAL A 173 -0.42 -0.07 7.28
N VAL A 174 -0.08 0.60 8.38
CA VAL A 174 -1.02 1.17 9.33
C VAL A 174 -1.10 2.68 9.05
N VAL A 175 -2.29 3.19 8.78
CA VAL A 175 -2.58 4.62 8.62
C VAL A 175 -3.30 5.12 9.86
N GLU A 176 -2.74 6.12 10.52
CA GLU A 176 -3.30 6.80 11.69
C GLU A 176 -3.48 8.29 11.39
N ALA A 177 -4.70 8.82 11.50
CA ALA A 177 -4.90 10.26 11.38
C ALA A 177 -4.29 10.97 12.60
N ILE A 178 -3.74 12.16 12.38
CA ILE A 178 -3.21 13.04 13.43
C ILE A 178 -4.28 14.13 13.69
N PRO A 179 -5.12 13.98 14.72
CA PRO A 179 -6.23 14.90 14.98
C PRO A 179 -5.74 16.26 15.54
N PRO A 180 -6.56 17.32 15.46
CA PRO A 180 -6.19 18.65 15.96
C PRO A 180 -5.67 18.69 17.41
N ASP A 181 -6.20 17.85 18.29
CA ASP A 181 -5.72 17.75 19.69
C ASP A 181 -4.29 17.22 19.79
N GLU A 182 -3.91 16.28 18.93
CA GLU A 182 -2.53 15.81 18.86
C GLU A 182 -1.62 16.88 18.26
N ILE A 183 -2.07 17.58 17.22
CA ILE A 183 -1.32 18.70 16.63
C ILE A 183 -1.05 19.80 17.67
N ARG A 184 -2.05 20.18 18.48
CA ARG A 184 -1.88 21.14 19.59
C ARG A 184 -0.81 20.69 20.58
N ARG A 185 -0.82 19.41 20.96
CA ARG A 185 0.17 18.84 21.90
C ARG A 185 1.58 18.82 21.31
N LEU A 186 1.72 18.43 20.04
CA LEU A 186 3.02 18.44 19.35
C LEU A 186 3.59 19.86 19.24
N ALA A 187 2.73 20.85 18.96
CA ALA A 187 3.14 22.26 18.91
C ALA A 187 3.56 22.79 20.29
N SER A 188 2.87 22.43 21.37
CA SER A 188 3.22 22.88 22.73
C SER A 188 4.48 22.20 23.28
N GLN A 189 4.83 21.00 22.81
CA GLN A 189 6.06 20.29 23.17
C GLN A 189 7.30 20.76 22.38
N GLY A 190 7.10 21.33 21.19
CA GLY A 190 8.15 21.90 20.35
C GLY A 190 8.38 23.41 20.55
N ALA A 191 7.50 24.09 21.27
CA ALA A 191 7.74 25.46 21.72
C ALA A 191 8.88 25.43 22.76
N PRO A 192 9.92 26.27 22.64
CA PRO A 192 10.80 26.52 23.77
C PRO A 192 9.90 26.87 24.95
N ALA A 193 10.09 26.19 26.08
CA ALA A 193 9.53 26.64 27.33
C ALA A 193 9.91 28.11 27.46
N ALA A 194 8.95 29.01 27.25
CA ALA A 194 9.09 30.38 27.67
C ALA A 194 9.42 30.26 29.15
N ALA A 195 10.66 30.58 29.49
CA ALA A 195 11.12 30.58 30.86
C ALA A 195 10.08 31.35 31.67
N PRO A 196 9.57 30.82 32.79
CA PRO A 196 8.88 31.69 33.72
C PRO A 196 9.88 32.79 34.09
N GLU A 197 9.54 34.03 33.78
CA GLU A 197 10.24 35.19 34.34
C GLU A 197 10.30 34.97 35.85
N PRO A 198 11.49 35.02 36.49
CA PRO A 198 11.57 34.91 37.92
C PRO A 198 11.04 36.21 38.53
N GLU A 199 9.79 36.19 38.97
CA GLU A 199 9.33 37.11 40.00
C GLU A 199 10.24 36.93 41.22
N SER A 200 11.11 37.91 41.41
CA SER A 200 11.87 38.09 42.63
C SER A 200 10.93 38.48 43.75
N ALA A 201 10.82 37.64 44.78
CA ALA A 201 10.94 38.08 46.19
C ALA A 201 10.65 36.93 47.18
N THR A 202 11.72 36.51 47.86
CA THR A 202 11.83 36.49 49.33
C THR A 202 10.87 35.60 50.13
N GLY A 203 11.44 34.59 50.80
CA GLY A 203 11.08 34.32 52.20
C GLY A 203 10.84 32.86 52.60
N SER A 204 11.86 32.28 53.24
CA SER A 204 11.77 31.38 54.39
C SER A 204 11.25 29.94 54.22
N MET A 205 12.23 29.03 54.28
CA MET A 205 12.11 27.65 54.78
C MET A 205 11.38 27.57 56.13
N PRO A 206 10.81 26.39 56.47
CA PRO A 206 11.52 25.57 57.45
C PRO A 206 11.61 24.09 57.08
N VAL A 207 12.77 23.51 57.44
CA VAL A 207 13.06 22.06 57.52
C VAL A 207 12.32 21.50 58.75
N PRO A 208 11.86 20.23 58.74
CA PRO A 208 12.61 19.25 59.53
C PRO A 208 12.75 17.85 58.89
N SER A 209 13.98 17.36 59.04
CA SER A 209 14.52 16.01 59.34
C SER A 209 14.04 14.72 58.66
N PRO A 210 14.97 13.78 58.38
CA PRO A 210 14.70 12.47 57.77
C PRO A 210 14.38 11.40 58.82
N ILE A 211 13.49 10.47 58.49
CA ILE A 211 13.33 9.20 59.21
C ILE A 211 13.51 8.05 58.23
N ALA A 212 14.46 7.19 58.58
CA ALA A 212 14.77 5.92 57.95
C ALA A 212 13.66 4.89 58.18
N ALA A 213 13.35 4.09 57.16
CA ALA A 213 13.00 2.67 57.30
C ALA A 213 12.77 2.03 55.92
N ALA A 214 13.59 1.05 55.58
CA ALA A 214 13.26 -0.04 54.66
C ALA A 214 13.22 -1.34 55.50
N PRO A 215 12.74 -2.48 54.96
CA PRO A 215 11.55 -2.73 54.16
C PRO A 215 10.63 -3.78 54.83
N ALA A 216 9.39 -3.95 54.35
CA ALA A 216 8.51 -5.06 54.76
C ALA A 216 7.76 -5.63 53.53
N PRO A 217 7.37 -6.92 53.54
CA PRO A 217 7.54 -7.80 52.39
C PRO A 217 6.32 -7.87 51.45
N LEU A 218 6.64 -8.23 50.20
CA LEU A 218 5.72 -8.68 49.16
C LEU A 218 5.02 -9.97 49.60
N THR A 219 3.73 -9.89 49.90
CA THR A 219 2.87 -11.06 50.03
C THR A 219 2.38 -11.47 48.65
N ALA A 220 2.96 -12.54 48.10
CA ALA A 220 2.51 -13.18 46.88
C ALA A 220 1.15 -13.85 47.10
N GLN A 221 0.15 -13.52 46.28
CA GLN A 221 -1.07 -14.30 46.17
C GLN A 221 -0.80 -15.54 45.31
N PRO A 222 -1.22 -16.76 45.72
CA PRO A 222 -1.13 -17.93 44.87
C PRO A 222 -2.23 -17.89 43.81
N LEU A 223 -1.84 -17.81 42.54
CA LEU A 223 -2.70 -18.15 41.41
C LEU A 223 -2.73 -19.67 41.28
N THR A 224 -3.87 -20.25 41.64
CA THR A 224 -4.21 -21.65 41.45
C THR A 224 -4.12 -22.03 39.98
N ALA A 225 -3.26 -22.99 39.64
CA ALA A 225 -3.20 -23.60 38.33
C ALA A 225 -4.40 -24.56 38.13
N PRO A 226 -5.13 -24.51 37.01
CA PRO A 226 -5.99 -25.62 36.61
C PRO A 226 -5.14 -26.76 36.05
N ALA A 227 -5.46 -27.98 36.47
CA ALA A 227 -4.90 -29.23 36.00
C ALA A 227 -5.04 -29.43 34.48
N PRO A 228 -4.18 -30.25 33.84
CA PRO A 228 -4.28 -30.57 32.43
C PRO A 228 -5.49 -31.46 32.15
N GLY A 229 -6.59 -30.84 31.72
CA GLY A 229 -7.76 -31.53 31.18
C GLY A 229 -7.46 -32.05 29.78
N SER A 230 -7.63 -33.36 29.61
CA SER A 230 -7.41 -34.14 28.40
C SER A 230 -8.15 -33.55 27.18
N ALA A 231 -7.41 -33.09 26.18
CA ALA A 231 -7.97 -32.84 24.86
C ALA A 231 -8.11 -34.19 24.12
N PRO A 232 -9.26 -34.49 23.49
CA PRO A 232 -9.38 -35.69 22.67
C PRO A 232 -8.50 -35.54 21.43
N VAL A 233 -7.61 -36.52 21.25
CA VAL A 233 -6.87 -36.75 20.01
C VAL A 233 -7.91 -36.98 18.91
N ARG A 234 -8.18 -35.95 18.10
CA ARG A 234 -9.00 -36.09 16.91
C ARG A 234 -8.12 -36.70 15.83
N GLN A 235 -8.41 -37.96 15.53
CA GLN A 235 -7.82 -38.74 14.44
C GLN A 235 -7.85 -37.95 13.13
N ALA A 236 -6.71 -37.91 12.46
CA ALA A 236 -6.56 -37.41 11.10
C ALA A 236 -7.43 -38.26 10.15
N PRO A 237 -8.33 -37.66 9.36
CA PRO A 237 -8.91 -38.36 8.23
C PRO A 237 -7.87 -38.47 7.11
N ALA A 238 -7.82 -39.67 6.53
CA ALA A 238 -6.97 -40.06 5.44
C ALA A 238 -7.07 -39.12 4.23
N ALA A 239 -5.92 -38.99 3.55
CA ALA A 239 -5.68 -38.31 2.29
C ALA A 239 -6.90 -38.29 1.35
N GLY A 240 -7.57 -37.14 1.30
CA GLY A 240 -8.43 -36.76 0.19
C GLY A 240 -7.58 -36.17 -0.92
N LEU A 241 -7.90 -36.48 -2.18
CA LEU A 241 -7.24 -35.99 -3.38
C LEU A 241 -7.08 -34.46 -3.33
N GLY A 242 -5.83 -34.03 -3.15
CA GLY A 242 -5.48 -32.64 -2.90
C GLY A 242 -5.62 -31.74 -4.12
N ASN A 243 -6.63 -30.87 -4.11
CA ASN A 243 -6.84 -29.82 -5.13
C ASN A 243 -6.43 -28.43 -4.63
N VAL A 244 -5.55 -28.35 -3.63
CA VAL A 244 -5.10 -27.08 -3.05
C VAL A 244 -3.82 -26.62 -3.72
N TYR A 245 -3.83 -25.38 -4.21
CA TYR A 245 -2.69 -24.75 -4.87
C TYR A 245 -2.29 -23.46 -4.14
N LEU A 246 -0.99 -23.16 -4.16
CA LEU A 246 -0.44 -21.90 -3.68
C LEU A 246 -0.19 -20.96 -4.87
N GLN A 247 -0.96 -19.90 -5.00
CA GLN A 247 -0.77 -18.91 -6.04
C GLN A 247 0.35 -17.94 -5.65
N VAL A 248 1.44 -17.92 -6.42
CA VAL A 248 2.61 -17.07 -6.19
C VAL A 248 2.50 -15.74 -6.94
N GLY A 249 1.72 -15.71 -8.03
CA GLY A 249 1.51 -14.49 -8.81
C GLY A 249 0.51 -14.68 -9.94
N ALA A 250 0.04 -13.57 -10.50
CA ALA A 250 -0.79 -13.55 -11.70
C ALA A 250 -0.26 -12.48 -12.66
N PHE A 251 0.09 -12.88 -13.88
CA PHE A 251 0.76 -12.04 -14.88
C PHE A 251 -0.11 -11.89 -16.12
N SER A 252 -0.14 -10.71 -16.73
CA SER A 252 -0.82 -10.51 -18.03
C SER A 252 0.00 -11.01 -19.22
N GLN A 253 1.32 -11.17 -19.06
CA GLN A 253 2.26 -11.58 -20.10
C GLN A 253 2.75 -13.02 -19.84
N PRO A 254 2.67 -13.93 -20.83
CA PRO A 254 3.09 -15.33 -20.65
C PRO A 254 4.59 -15.45 -20.33
N ALA A 255 5.43 -14.60 -20.93
CA ALA A 255 6.87 -14.61 -20.73
C ALA A 255 7.28 -14.33 -19.27
N ASN A 256 6.55 -13.45 -18.57
CA ASN A 256 6.82 -13.13 -17.17
C ASN A 256 6.39 -14.28 -16.25
N ALA A 257 5.24 -14.90 -16.53
CA ALA A 257 4.79 -16.09 -15.82
C ALA A 257 5.75 -17.28 -16.02
N GLN A 258 6.22 -17.51 -17.25
CA GLN A 258 7.21 -18.53 -17.57
C GLN A 258 8.54 -18.27 -16.87
N SER A 259 9.04 -17.02 -16.88
CA SER A 259 10.27 -16.64 -16.18
C SER A 259 10.18 -16.91 -14.68
N LEU A 260 9.02 -16.62 -14.07
CA LEU A 260 8.79 -16.90 -12.66
C LEU A 260 8.72 -18.41 -12.39
N VAL A 261 8.00 -19.18 -13.20
CA VAL A 261 7.92 -20.65 -13.07
C VAL A 261 9.31 -21.29 -13.15
N SER A 262 10.14 -20.89 -14.12
CA SER A 262 11.50 -21.41 -14.27
C SER A 262 12.39 -21.09 -13.07
N ARG A 263 12.29 -19.87 -12.53
CA ARG A 263 13.02 -19.49 -11.30
C ARG A 263 12.54 -20.32 -10.11
N ILE A 264 11.23 -20.44 -9.91
CA ILE A 264 10.64 -21.20 -8.81
C ILE A 264 11.07 -22.67 -8.89
N ASN A 265 10.99 -23.30 -10.06
CA ASN A 265 11.36 -24.71 -10.24
C ASN A 265 12.87 -24.94 -10.02
N THR A 266 13.72 -23.98 -10.39
CA THR A 266 15.17 -24.04 -10.13
C THR A 266 15.47 -23.92 -8.63
N GLN A 267 14.75 -23.07 -7.91
CA GLN A 267 14.99 -22.80 -6.48
C GLN A 267 14.31 -23.82 -5.54
N LEU A 268 13.13 -24.34 -5.91
CA LEU A 268 12.35 -25.30 -5.13
C LEU A 268 12.66 -26.76 -5.48
N GLY A 269 13.21 -27.05 -6.68
CA GLY A 269 13.52 -28.41 -7.12
C GLY A 269 14.55 -29.13 -6.23
N THR A 270 15.35 -28.40 -5.47
CA THR A 270 16.31 -28.96 -4.49
C THR A 270 15.69 -29.24 -3.12
N ALA A 271 14.46 -28.79 -2.85
CA ALA A 271 13.79 -28.85 -1.56
C ALA A 271 12.62 -29.86 -1.49
N GLY A 272 12.37 -30.62 -2.56
CA GLY A 272 11.30 -31.62 -2.60
C GLY A 272 9.88 -31.04 -2.62
N ALA A 273 9.71 -29.76 -2.94
CA ALA A 273 8.41 -29.12 -3.06
C ALA A 273 7.76 -29.41 -4.44
N PRO A 274 6.41 -29.39 -4.54
CA PRO A 274 5.70 -29.57 -5.80
C PRO A 274 6.12 -28.53 -6.86
N PRO A 275 6.08 -28.87 -8.16
CA PRO A 275 6.46 -27.94 -9.22
C PRO A 275 5.49 -26.75 -9.31
N ALA A 276 6.01 -25.62 -9.77
CA ALA A 276 5.20 -24.49 -10.19
C ALA A 276 4.55 -24.76 -11.55
N LEU A 277 3.24 -24.61 -11.59
CA LEU A 277 2.37 -24.74 -12.75
C LEU A 277 1.86 -23.36 -13.16
N MET A 278 1.78 -23.13 -14.46
CA MET A 278 1.15 -21.93 -15.03
C MET A 278 -0.24 -22.30 -15.55
N GLU A 279 -1.26 -21.61 -15.05
CA GLU A 279 -2.64 -21.76 -15.49
C GLU A 279 -3.13 -20.46 -16.12
N GLN A 280 -3.68 -20.55 -17.33
CA GLN A 280 -4.26 -19.40 -18.01
C GLN A 280 -5.76 -19.30 -17.69
N SER A 281 -6.17 -18.24 -17.01
CA SER A 281 -7.57 -17.98 -16.63
C SER A 281 -7.90 -16.50 -16.81
N ASN A 282 -8.98 -16.18 -17.53
CA ASN A 282 -9.50 -14.83 -17.74
C ASN A 282 -8.42 -13.81 -18.16
N ASN A 283 -7.64 -14.15 -19.20
CA ASN A 283 -6.58 -13.29 -19.76
C ASN A 283 -5.37 -13.02 -18.84
N LEU A 284 -5.24 -13.79 -17.75
CA LEU A 284 -4.11 -13.76 -16.83
C LEU A 284 -3.47 -15.16 -16.72
N TYR A 285 -2.14 -15.19 -16.64
CA TYR A 285 -1.31 -16.35 -16.36
C TYR A 285 -1.06 -16.41 -14.86
N ARG A 286 -1.75 -17.30 -14.17
CA ARG A 286 -1.60 -17.53 -12.74
C ARG A 286 -0.50 -18.57 -12.53
N VAL A 287 0.48 -18.23 -11.73
CA VAL A 287 1.55 -19.15 -11.31
C VAL A 287 1.15 -19.75 -9.98
N LYS A 288 0.97 -21.07 -9.97
CA LYS A 288 0.50 -21.86 -8.83
C LYS A 288 1.53 -22.93 -8.48
N ILE A 289 1.77 -23.20 -7.21
CA ILE A 289 2.60 -24.32 -6.74
C ILE A 289 1.65 -25.37 -6.15
N GLY A 290 1.79 -26.63 -6.56
CA GLY A 290 0.96 -27.73 -6.09
C GLY A 290 0.95 -28.90 -7.08
N PRO A 291 0.10 -29.91 -6.89
CA PRO A 291 -0.97 -29.99 -5.89
C PRO A 291 -0.48 -30.31 -4.47
N TYR A 292 -1.14 -29.74 -3.45
CA TYR A 292 -0.98 -30.11 -2.04
C TYR A 292 -2.15 -30.96 -1.55
N PRO A 293 -1.91 -31.98 -0.70
CA PRO A 293 -2.95 -32.90 -0.21
C PRO A 293 -4.03 -32.20 0.61
N ASP A 294 -3.67 -31.15 1.36
CA ASP A 294 -4.59 -30.45 2.25
C ASP A 294 -4.15 -28.99 2.46
N ARG A 295 -5.04 -28.19 3.05
CA ARG A 295 -4.81 -26.76 3.31
C ARG A 295 -3.70 -26.52 4.34
N GLN A 296 -3.49 -27.43 5.29
CA GLN A 296 -2.44 -27.32 6.30
C GLN A 296 -1.06 -27.53 5.66
N SER A 297 -0.90 -28.56 4.83
CA SER A 297 0.30 -28.79 4.02
C SER A 297 0.60 -27.60 3.10
N ALA A 298 -0.43 -26.96 2.54
CA ALA A 298 -0.26 -25.74 1.76
C ALA A 298 0.20 -24.56 2.63
N LEU A 299 -0.35 -24.36 3.84
CA LEU A 299 0.06 -23.30 4.77
C LEU A 299 1.50 -23.46 5.24
N ASP A 300 1.93 -24.68 5.57
CA ASP A 300 3.30 -24.96 5.99
C ASP A 300 4.28 -24.69 4.82
N ALA A 301 3.86 -25.00 3.60
CA ALA A 301 4.61 -24.67 2.39
C ALA A 301 4.63 -23.16 2.06
N VAL A 302 3.63 -22.35 2.46
CA VAL A 302 3.66 -20.88 2.29
C VAL A 302 4.92 -20.31 2.94
N GLN A 303 5.27 -20.77 4.14
CA GLN A 303 6.40 -20.24 4.89
C GLN A 303 7.73 -20.59 4.22
N LEU A 304 7.93 -21.88 3.87
CA LEU A 304 9.11 -22.34 3.11
C LEU A 304 9.27 -21.64 1.76
N VAL A 305 8.17 -21.50 1.00
CA VAL A 305 8.14 -20.82 -0.30
C VAL A 305 8.43 -19.32 -0.12
N SER A 306 7.92 -18.70 0.94
CA SER A 306 8.16 -17.28 1.22
C SER A 306 9.61 -16.97 1.60
N GLU A 307 10.24 -17.81 2.42
CA GLU A 307 11.62 -17.65 2.86
C GLU A 307 12.61 -17.86 1.70
N ARG A 308 12.29 -18.75 0.76
CA ARG A 308 13.21 -19.11 -0.33
C ARG A 308 13.07 -18.24 -1.58
N ILE A 309 11.86 -17.80 -1.88
CA ILE A 309 11.53 -17.10 -3.12
C ILE A 309 11.31 -15.60 -2.87
N GLY A 310 11.18 -15.17 -1.60
CA GLY A 310 10.98 -13.76 -1.23
C GLY A 310 9.61 -13.22 -1.62
N ILE A 311 8.65 -14.09 -1.91
CA ILE A 311 7.28 -13.77 -2.33
C ILE A 311 6.33 -14.57 -1.43
N LEU A 312 5.36 -13.92 -0.79
CA LEU A 312 4.32 -14.59 -0.02
C LEU A 312 3.24 -15.14 -0.97
N PRO A 313 3.14 -16.46 -1.17
CA PRO A 313 2.06 -17.03 -1.96
C PRO A 313 0.73 -16.94 -1.21
N SER A 314 -0.37 -16.78 -1.95
CA SER A 314 -1.73 -16.87 -1.42
C SER A 314 -2.34 -18.24 -1.72
N ILE A 315 -3.20 -18.74 -0.83
CA ILE A 315 -3.87 -20.03 -1.05
C ILE A 315 -4.98 -19.84 -2.09
N ALA A 316 -4.91 -20.63 -3.16
CA ALA A 316 -5.96 -20.77 -4.15
C ALA A 316 -6.53 -22.19 -4.06
N ALA A 317 -7.72 -22.33 -3.46
CA ALA A 317 -8.52 -23.53 -3.63
C ALA A 317 -9.17 -23.47 -5.03
N GLN A 318 -9.19 -24.60 -5.76
CA GLN A 318 -10.03 -24.73 -6.95
C GLN A 318 -11.51 -24.83 -6.54
#